data_AF-A0A4Y2CKJ1-F1
#
_entry.id   AF-A0A4Y2CKJ1-F1
#
_cell.length_a   1.000
_cell.length_b   1.000
_cell.length_c   1.000
_cell.angle_alpha   90.00
_cell.angle_beta   90.00
_cell.angle_gamma   90.00
#
_symmetry.space_group_name_H-M   'P 1'
#
loop_
_entity.id
_entity.type
_entity.pdbx_description
1 polymer ?
#
loop_
_entity_poly.entity_id
_entity_poly.type
_entity_poly.pdbx_seq_one_letter_code
_entity_poly.pdbx_strand_id
1 'polypeptide(L)'
;MSVSSDDEPLAQLKRRSNLRLTNFQTKMNKLQLYLNDQASNNDIFMIQSKLDSVLQLCAKIEYLKLDYYDITEDEQIADNDAEFEKMEDDLEYLKVSFQKILFQLNTVENVQMHKSGIPNEVFVKLPDVSLPEFNENIDNWSNFKAQFDSLITNNSTLNETQKLFYSRSVLKGDAKLVEIQEDTFNSLMKVLIDRYENKRLIVSNHILNILNIEKIHLESSKDLRNLVDTINKSLRGLKLLELEANELVHTKF
;
A
#
# COMPACT_ATOMS: atom_id res chain seq x y z
N MET A 1 7.32 -31.23 -43.60
CA MET A 1 7.31 -32.07 -42.38
C MET A 1 7.50 -31.14 -41.21
N SER A 2 6.40 -30.79 -40.56
CA SER A 2 6.34 -29.84 -39.46
C SER A 2 6.85 -30.52 -38.20
N VAL A 3 7.89 -29.94 -37.60
CA VAL A 3 8.42 -30.36 -36.30
C VAL A 3 7.41 -29.92 -35.25
N SER A 4 6.71 -30.88 -34.64
CA SER A 4 5.82 -30.64 -33.50
C SER A 4 6.66 -30.18 -32.31
N SER A 5 6.26 -29.06 -31.70
CA SER A 5 6.97 -28.33 -30.65
C SER A 5 6.41 -28.63 -29.26
N ASP A 6 5.89 -29.84 -29.03
CA ASP A 6 5.05 -30.15 -27.85
C ASP A 6 5.68 -31.09 -26.82
N ASP A 7 6.92 -31.54 -27.00
CA ASP A 7 7.59 -32.38 -26.01
C ASP A 7 8.76 -31.64 -25.36
N GLU A 8 8.47 -30.71 -24.42
CA GLU A 8 9.47 -30.43 -23.39
C GLU A 8 9.66 -31.73 -22.59
N PRO A 9 10.86 -32.35 -22.57
CA PRO A 9 11.02 -33.69 -22.00
C PRO A 9 10.54 -33.68 -20.55
N LEU A 10 9.66 -34.60 -20.16
CA LEU A 10 9.11 -34.74 -18.80
C LEU A 10 10.18 -34.60 -17.69
N ALA A 11 11.42 -35.04 -17.97
CA ALA A 11 12.57 -34.86 -17.10
C ALA A 11 12.95 -33.38 -16.83
N GLN A 12 12.84 -32.49 -17.82
CA GLN A 12 13.06 -31.05 -17.65
C GLN A 12 11.95 -30.40 -16.82
N LEU A 13 10.70 -30.81 -17.02
CA LEU A 13 9.56 -30.35 -16.22
C LEU A 13 9.69 -30.77 -14.75
N LYS A 14 9.96 -32.07 -14.50
CA LYS A 14 10.25 -32.60 -13.15
C LYS A 14 11.41 -31.85 -12.48
N ARG A 15 12.50 -31.57 -13.21
CA ARG A 15 13.64 -30.80 -12.70
C ARG A 15 13.28 -29.36 -12.32
N ARG A 16 12.51 -28.67 -13.16
CA ARG A 16 12.05 -27.29 -12.89
C ARG A 16 11.12 -27.25 -11.67
N SER A 17 10.20 -28.20 -11.57
CA SER A 17 9.27 -28.29 -10.44
C SER A 17 10.01 -28.50 -9.11
N ASN A 18 10.96 -29.45 -9.09
CA ASN A 18 11.81 -29.69 -7.92
C ASN A 18 12.60 -28.44 -7.51
N LEU A 19 13.14 -27.68 -8.47
CA LEU A 19 13.85 -26.43 -8.17
C LEU A 19 12.92 -25.38 -7.56
N ARG A 20 11.66 -25.30 -8.02
CA ARG A 20 10.65 -24.40 -7.44
C ARG A 20 10.31 -24.80 -6.01
N LEU A 21 10.16 -26.10 -5.75
CA LEU A 21 9.91 -26.65 -4.40
C LEU A 21 11.07 -26.36 -3.44
N THR A 22 12.33 -26.61 -3.86
CA THR A 22 13.50 -26.31 -3.01
C THR A 22 13.63 -24.82 -2.69
N ASN A 23 13.34 -23.95 -3.67
CA ASN A 23 13.34 -22.51 -3.46
C ASN A 23 12.24 -22.06 -2.51
N PHE A 24 11.06 -22.68 -2.60
CA PHE A 24 9.94 -22.46 -1.71
C PHE A 24 10.30 -22.86 -0.26
N GLN A 25 10.78 -24.09 -0.06
CA GLN A 25 11.23 -24.59 1.25
C GLN A 25 12.33 -23.72 1.84
N THR A 26 13.29 -23.27 1.03
CA THR A 26 14.36 -22.36 1.49
C THR A 26 13.81 -21.03 2.01
N LYS A 27 12.79 -20.45 1.34
CA LYS A 27 12.14 -19.23 1.80
C LYS A 27 11.33 -19.46 3.08
N MET A 28 10.61 -20.57 3.17
CA MET A 28 9.85 -20.95 4.35
C MET A 28 10.77 -21.14 5.57
N ASN A 29 11.88 -21.88 5.42
CA ASN A 29 12.86 -22.09 6.48
C ASN A 29 13.49 -20.78 6.97
N LYS A 30 13.75 -19.81 6.06
CA LYS A 30 14.23 -18.47 6.46
C LYS A 30 13.20 -17.72 7.31
N LEU A 31 11.91 -17.87 7.03
CA LEU A 31 10.84 -17.26 7.82
C LEU A 31 10.66 -17.96 9.17
N GLN A 32 10.80 -19.29 9.22
CA GLN A 32 10.83 -20.06 10.49
C GLN A 32 11.99 -19.63 11.38
N LEU A 33 13.21 -19.55 10.83
CA LEU A 33 14.38 -19.05 11.57
C LEU A 33 14.15 -17.63 12.09
N TYR A 34 13.57 -16.75 11.26
CA TYR A 34 13.25 -15.38 11.68
C TYR A 34 12.23 -15.35 12.82
N LEU A 35 11.19 -16.18 12.75
CA LEU A 35 10.19 -16.30 13.80
C LEU A 35 10.82 -16.74 15.13
N ASN A 36 11.72 -17.72 15.08
CA ASN A 36 12.36 -18.30 16.26
C ASN A 36 13.40 -17.36 16.90
N ASP A 37 14.18 -16.63 16.09
CA ASP A 37 15.36 -15.91 16.61
C ASP A 37 15.10 -14.41 16.90
N GLN A 38 14.20 -13.76 16.15
CA GLN A 38 14.18 -12.28 16.11
C GLN A 38 12.77 -11.66 16.15
N ALA A 39 11.69 -12.44 16.06
CA ALA A 39 10.37 -11.85 15.85
C ALA A 39 9.79 -11.06 17.05
N SER A 40 10.26 -11.32 18.29
CA SER A 40 9.76 -10.63 19.48
C SER A 40 10.36 -9.24 19.74
N ASN A 41 11.45 -8.87 19.05
CA ASN A 41 12.21 -7.63 19.28
C ASN A 41 12.17 -6.65 18.10
N ASN A 42 11.34 -6.94 17.09
CA ASN A 42 11.30 -6.19 15.84
C ASN A 42 10.02 -5.35 15.73
N ASP A 43 10.14 -4.23 15.02
CA ASP A 43 9.03 -3.30 14.82
C ASP A 43 7.86 -3.95 14.05
N ILE A 44 6.65 -3.47 14.32
CA ILE A 44 5.38 -3.91 13.72
C ILE A 44 5.50 -4.06 12.20
N PHE A 45 6.17 -3.11 11.53
CA PHE A 45 6.35 -3.10 10.07
C PHE A 45 7.20 -4.27 9.55
N MET A 46 8.25 -4.64 10.28
CA MET A 46 9.08 -5.79 9.89
C MET A 46 8.26 -7.07 10.00
N ILE A 47 7.48 -7.22 11.07
CA ILE A 47 6.59 -8.37 11.27
C ILE A 47 5.50 -8.41 10.20
N GLN A 48 4.92 -7.27 9.83
CA GLN A 48 3.92 -7.17 8.76
C GLN A 48 4.50 -7.59 7.40
N SER A 49 5.70 -7.12 7.05
CA SER A 49 6.37 -7.52 5.81
C SER A 49 6.67 -9.02 5.75
N LYS A 50 7.02 -9.64 6.90
CA LYS A 50 7.18 -11.10 6.97
C LYS A 50 5.85 -11.84 6.85
N LEU A 51 4.78 -11.33 7.44
CA LEU A 51 3.43 -11.89 7.26
C LEU A 51 3.00 -11.84 5.78
N ASP A 52 3.21 -10.73 5.08
CA ASP A 52 2.90 -10.62 3.65
C ASP A 52 3.69 -11.65 2.82
N SER A 53 4.95 -11.89 3.19
CA SER A 53 5.77 -12.94 2.57
C SER A 53 5.22 -14.34 2.80
N VAL A 54 4.68 -14.63 3.99
CA VAL A 54 4.01 -15.91 4.30
C VAL A 54 2.74 -16.06 3.47
N LEU A 55 1.91 -15.02 3.37
CA LEU A 55 0.69 -15.06 2.56
C LEU A 55 0.98 -15.32 1.08
N GLN A 56 2.05 -14.75 0.54
CA GLN A 56 2.52 -15.05 -0.82
C GLN A 56 2.95 -16.51 -0.98
N LEU A 57 3.57 -17.11 0.04
CA LEU A 57 3.92 -18.54 0.01
C LEU A 57 2.66 -19.41 0.11
N CYS A 58 1.66 -19.05 0.93
CA CYS A 58 0.38 -19.75 0.97
C CYS A 58 -0.30 -19.79 -0.40
N ALA A 59 -0.31 -18.69 -1.16
CA ALA A 59 -0.85 -18.73 -2.52
C ALA A 59 0.01 -19.59 -3.46
N LYS A 60 1.33 -19.54 -3.30
CA LYS A 60 2.26 -20.26 -4.17
C LYS A 60 2.22 -21.78 -3.99
N ILE A 61 1.95 -22.28 -2.79
CA ILE A 61 1.91 -23.73 -2.53
C ILE A 61 0.75 -24.40 -3.28
N GLU A 62 -0.38 -23.71 -3.41
CA GLU A 62 -1.56 -24.20 -4.12
C GLU A 62 -1.26 -24.40 -5.62
N TYR A 63 -0.59 -23.42 -6.24
CA TYR A 63 -0.12 -23.56 -7.63
C TYR A 63 0.95 -24.62 -7.80
N LEU A 64 1.87 -24.76 -6.85
CA LEU A 64 2.90 -25.80 -6.91
C LEU A 64 2.30 -27.20 -6.79
N LYS A 65 1.32 -27.38 -5.91
CA LYS A 65 0.62 -28.66 -5.73
C LYS A 65 -0.08 -29.08 -7.02
N LEU A 66 -0.77 -28.15 -7.69
CA LEU A 66 -1.38 -28.37 -9.01
C LEU A 66 -0.35 -28.72 -10.09
N ASP A 67 0.73 -27.93 -10.23
CA ASP A 67 1.84 -28.21 -11.18
C ASP A 67 2.45 -29.61 -10.94
N TYR A 68 2.50 -30.07 -9.69
CA TYR A 68 3.01 -31.39 -9.33
C TYR A 68 2.05 -32.51 -9.71
N TYR A 69 0.74 -32.35 -9.54
CA TYR A 69 -0.24 -33.36 -9.98
C TYR A 69 -0.18 -33.62 -11.49
N ASP A 70 0.11 -32.60 -12.29
CA ASP A 70 0.20 -32.73 -13.75
C ASP A 70 1.44 -33.53 -14.22
N ILE A 71 2.46 -33.69 -13.38
CA ILE A 71 3.76 -34.29 -13.76
C ILE A 71 4.15 -35.53 -12.94
N THR A 72 3.33 -35.92 -11.96
CA THR A 72 3.59 -37.02 -11.03
C THR A 72 2.76 -38.24 -11.39
N GLU A 73 3.35 -39.43 -11.28
CA GLU A 73 2.66 -40.71 -11.50
C GLU A 73 1.87 -41.11 -10.25
N ASP A 74 0.72 -41.77 -10.42
CA ASP A 74 -0.26 -42.09 -9.37
C ASP A 74 0.34 -42.72 -8.10
N GLU A 75 1.40 -43.54 -8.24
CA GLU A 75 2.06 -44.21 -7.12
C GLU A 75 2.88 -43.28 -6.21
N GLN A 76 3.32 -42.11 -6.70
CA GLN A 76 4.11 -41.12 -5.95
C GLN A 76 3.27 -39.96 -5.41
N ILE A 77 1.98 -39.90 -5.77
CA ILE A 77 1.08 -38.82 -5.37
C ILE A 77 0.90 -38.78 -3.84
N ALA A 78 0.75 -39.94 -3.19
CA ALA A 78 0.50 -40.00 -1.76
C ALA A 78 1.66 -39.47 -0.89
N ASP A 79 2.90 -39.78 -1.25
CA ASP A 79 4.08 -39.29 -0.52
C ASP A 79 4.28 -37.79 -0.72
N ASN A 80 4.04 -37.29 -1.94
CA ASN A 80 4.12 -35.87 -2.26
C ASN A 80 3.00 -35.08 -1.57
N ASP A 81 1.79 -35.62 -1.50
CA ASP A 81 0.65 -35.02 -0.80
C ASP A 81 0.95 -34.83 0.69
N ALA A 82 1.53 -35.84 1.33
CA ALA A 82 1.95 -35.73 2.73
C ALA A 82 3.02 -34.65 2.93
N GLU A 83 3.94 -34.47 1.96
CA GLU A 83 4.95 -33.41 2.01
C GLU A 83 4.31 -32.01 1.85
N PHE A 84 3.35 -31.87 0.94
CA PHE A 84 2.60 -30.62 0.75
C PHE A 84 1.73 -30.28 1.96
N GLU A 85 1.00 -31.24 2.53
CA GLU A 85 0.20 -31.05 3.75
C GLU A 85 1.07 -30.54 4.90
N LYS A 86 2.25 -31.14 5.10
CA LYS A 86 3.20 -30.67 6.12
C LYS A 86 3.65 -29.23 5.87
N MET A 87 3.90 -28.85 4.63
CA MET A 87 4.27 -27.47 4.30
C MET A 87 3.10 -26.48 4.47
N GLU A 88 1.87 -26.91 4.20
CA GLU A 88 0.64 -26.14 4.43
C GLU A 88 0.46 -25.87 5.95
N ASP A 89 0.65 -26.89 6.79
CA ASP A 89 0.61 -26.77 8.25
C ASP A 89 1.69 -25.81 8.78
N ASP A 90 2.93 -25.94 8.30
CA ASP A 90 4.04 -25.06 8.69
C ASP A 90 3.79 -23.59 8.30
N LEU A 91 3.17 -23.36 7.14
CA LEU A 91 2.79 -22.01 6.70
C LEU A 91 1.66 -21.43 7.53
N GLU A 92 0.64 -22.21 7.87
CA GLU A 92 -0.45 -21.75 8.71
C GLU A 92 0.08 -21.41 10.12
N TYR A 93 0.99 -22.23 10.65
CA TYR A 93 1.68 -21.93 11.90
C TYR A 93 2.45 -20.59 11.84
N LEU A 94 3.23 -20.37 10.78
CA LEU A 94 3.96 -19.11 10.59
C LEU A 94 3.02 -17.91 10.52
N LYS A 95 1.96 -18.02 9.73
CA LYS A 95 0.96 -16.97 9.54
C LYS A 95 0.31 -16.59 10.87
N VAL A 96 -0.20 -17.56 11.62
CA VAL A 96 -0.83 -17.35 12.92
C VAL A 96 0.17 -16.73 13.90
N SER A 97 1.41 -17.20 13.89
CA SER A 97 2.46 -16.70 14.79
C SER A 97 2.82 -15.24 14.51
N PHE A 98 3.01 -14.86 13.25
CA PHE A 98 3.26 -13.45 12.88
C PHE A 98 2.05 -12.55 13.17
N GLN A 99 0.82 -13.02 12.91
CA GLN A 99 -0.41 -12.29 13.26
C GLN A 99 -0.53 -12.08 14.78
N LYS A 100 -0.18 -13.09 15.58
CA LYS A 100 -0.17 -12.99 17.04
C LYS A 100 0.85 -11.97 17.53
N ILE A 101 2.04 -11.93 16.95
CA ILE A 101 3.07 -10.95 17.29
C ILE A 101 2.62 -9.53 16.92
N LEU A 102 2.01 -9.35 15.73
CA LEU A 102 1.44 -8.06 15.33
C LEU A 102 0.36 -7.59 16.29
N PHE A 103 -0.54 -8.48 16.69
CA PHE A 103 -1.57 -8.16 17.68
C PHE A 103 -0.95 -7.72 19.01
N GLN A 104 0.08 -8.45 19.48
CA GLN A 104 0.78 -8.11 20.72
C GLN A 104 1.46 -6.74 20.62
N LEU A 105 2.20 -6.46 19.55
CA LEU A 105 2.88 -5.17 19.38
C LEU A 105 1.89 -4.01 19.27
N ASN A 106 0.79 -4.17 18.55
CA ASN A 106 -0.29 -3.17 18.49
C ASN A 106 -0.95 -2.92 19.86
N THR A 107 -1.04 -3.93 20.73
CA THR A 107 -1.55 -3.72 22.09
C THR A 107 -0.53 -3.05 23.02
N VAL A 108 0.77 -3.27 22.81
CA VAL A 108 1.84 -2.70 23.64
C VAL A 108 2.07 -1.20 23.33
N GLU A 109 2.01 -0.77 22.07
CA GLU A 109 2.04 0.66 21.72
C GLU A 109 0.86 1.44 22.35
N ASN A 110 -0.30 0.80 22.49
CA ASN A 110 -1.48 1.39 23.14
C ASN A 110 -1.38 1.48 24.67
N VAL A 111 -0.48 0.73 25.32
CA VAL A 111 -0.33 0.70 26.80
C VAL A 111 0.94 1.43 27.27
N GLN A 112 1.97 1.58 26.43
CA GLN A 112 3.26 2.16 26.83
C GLN A 112 3.41 3.68 26.67
N MET A 113 2.43 4.39 26.09
CA MET A 113 2.39 5.87 26.06
C MET A 113 2.01 6.52 27.41
N HIS A 114 1.98 5.77 28.52
CA HIS A 114 1.76 6.32 29.87
C HIS A 114 2.73 5.76 30.91
N LYS A 115 4.05 5.80 30.65
CA LYS A 115 5.06 5.74 31.72
C LYS A 115 6.26 6.63 31.42
N SER A 116 6.03 7.94 31.30
CA SER A 116 7.09 8.92 31.55
C SER A 116 6.70 9.69 32.81
N GLY A 117 7.49 9.52 33.86
CA GLY A 117 7.28 10.15 35.14
C GLY A 117 7.50 11.66 35.04
N ILE A 118 6.40 12.41 34.99
CA ILE A 118 6.31 13.80 35.44
C ILE A 118 5.00 13.90 36.21
N PRO A 119 4.99 14.11 37.54
CA PRO A 119 3.75 14.30 38.27
C PRO A 119 3.18 15.70 37.95
N ASN A 120 1.92 15.72 37.49
CA ASN A 120 1.04 16.90 37.39
C ASN A 120 1.10 17.78 36.13
N GLU A 121 0.90 17.20 34.95
CA GLU A 121 0.19 17.92 33.90
C GLU A 121 -0.94 17.05 33.36
N VAL A 122 -2.17 17.57 33.40
CA VAL A 122 -3.33 16.94 32.78
C VAL A 122 -3.12 17.04 31.27
N PHE A 123 -2.49 16.03 30.68
CA PHE A 123 -2.44 15.87 29.23
C PHE A 123 -3.86 15.62 28.74
N VAL A 124 -4.48 16.64 28.16
CA VAL A 124 -5.67 16.46 27.33
C VAL A 124 -5.24 15.57 26.16
N LYS A 125 -5.69 14.31 26.16
CA LYS A 125 -5.42 13.37 25.07
C LYS A 125 -6.15 13.89 23.83
N LEU A 126 -5.39 14.46 22.89
CA LEU A 126 -5.89 14.78 21.57
C LEU A 126 -6.25 13.46 20.85
N PRO A 127 -7.27 13.43 19.99
CA PRO A 127 -7.57 12.27 19.16
C PRO A 127 -6.31 11.84 18.38
N ASP A 128 -6.08 10.54 18.27
CA ASP A 128 -4.95 10.01 17.50
C ASP A 128 -5.01 10.53 16.06
N VAL A 129 -3.90 11.07 15.56
CA VAL A 129 -3.81 11.59 14.19
C VAL A 129 -3.82 10.40 13.24
N SER A 130 -4.99 10.11 12.68
CA SER A 130 -5.13 9.14 11.59
C SER A 130 -4.31 9.59 10.38
N LEU A 131 -3.60 8.67 9.74
CA LEU A 131 -2.92 8.97 8.49
C LEU A 131 -3.95 9.49 7.45
N PRO A 132 -3.62 10.57 6.71
CA PRO A 132 -4.53 11.10 5.72
C PRO A 132 -4.71 10.08 4.61
N GLU A 133 -5.95 9.71 4.28
CA GLU A 133 -6.24 8.84 3.14
C GLU A 133 -6.32 9.67 1.85
N PHE A 134 -5.85 9.09 0.74
CA PHE A 134 -5.96 9.69 -0.58
C PHE A 134 -6.78 8.82 -1.52
N ASN A 135 -7.87 9.40 -2.02
CA ASN A 135 -8.89 8.76 -2.86
C ASN A 135 -8.95 9.41 -4.25
N GLU A 136 -7.81 9.69 -4.86
CA GLU A 136 -7.67 10.31 -6.20
C GLU A 136 -8.18 11.74 -6.39
N ASN A 137 -8.84 12.36 -5.40
CA ASN A 137 -9.36 13.71 -5.55
C ASN A 137 -8.22 14.74 -5.63
N ILE A 138 -7.99 15.25 -6.84
CA ILE A 138 -6.96 16.24 -7.18
C ILE A 138 -7.09 17.53 -6.34
N ASP A 139 -8.31 17.96 -5.99
CA ASP A 139 -8.51 19.14 -5.14
C ASP A 139 -7.92 18.96 -3.75
N ASN A 140 -7.86 17.71 -3.27
CA ASN A 140 -7.33 17.37 -1.95
C ASN A 140 -5.85 16.95 -1.99
N TRP A 141 -5.27 16.76 -3.19
CA TRP A 141 -3.89 16.30 -3.35
C TRP A 141 -2.89 17.17 -2.59
N SER A 142 -3.00 18.50 -2.71
CA SER A 142 -2.08 19.43 -2.05
C SER A 142 -2.13 19.31 -0.52
N ASN A 143 -3.33 19.13 0.03
CA ASN A 143 -3.52 18.97 1.47
C ASN A 143 -2.99 17.61 1.95
N PHE A 144 -3.34 16.54 1.23
CA PHE A 144 -2.81 15.20 1.48
C PHE A 144 -1.28 15.20 1.45
N LYS A 145 -0.65 15.74 0.40
CA LYS A 145 0.81 15.77 0.23
C LYS A 145 1.50 16.54 1.35
N ALA A 146 0.97 17.69 1.76
CA ALA A 146 1.53 18.47 2.86
C ALA A 146 1.48 17.72 4.19
N GLN A 147 0.34 17.09 4.52
CA GLN A 147 0.21 16.27 5.73
C GLN A 147 1.09 15.03 5.67
N PHE A 148 1.08 14.32 4.54
CA PHE A 148 1.88 13.12 4.32
C PHE A 148 3.37 13.42 4.41
N ASP A 149 3.82 14.55 3.87
CA ASP A 149 5.21 14.96 3.96
C ASP A 149 5.62 15.25 5.40
N SER A 150 4.76 15.92 6.17
CA SER A 150 5.01 16.19 7.58
C SER A 150 5.09 14.92 8.43
N LEU A 151 4.26 13.91 8.14
CA LEU A 151 4.13 12.71 8.96
C LEU A 151 5.09 11.59 8.56
N ILE A 152 5.33 11.43 7.25
CA ILE A 152 6.03 10.28 6.67
C ILE A 152 7.30 10.70 5.93
N THR A 153 7.20 11.58 4.92
CA THR A 153 8.35 11.90 4.05
C THR A 153 9.50 12.53 4.84
N ASN A 154 9.20 13.53 5.67
CA ASN A 154 10.18 14.28 6.46
C ASN A 154 10.49 13.63 7.81
N ASN A 155 9.86 12.49 8.11
CA ASN A 155 10.12 11.78 9.35
C ASN A 155 11.46 11.02 9.25
N SER A 156 12.43 11.40 10.08
CA SER A 156 13.77 10.82 10.12
C SER A 156 13.84 9.49 10.88
N THR A 157 12.80 9.14 11.65
CA THR A 157 12.76 7.85 12.36
C THR A 157 12.29 6.70 11.46
N LEU A 158 11.67 7.02 10.32
CA LEU A 158 11.20 6.03 9.36
C LEU A 158 12.25 5.74 8.29
N ASN A 159 12.52 4.46 8.04
CA ASN A 159 13.35 4.02 6.93
C ASN A 159 12.56 3.99 5.60
N GLU A 160 13.25 3.84 4.46
CA GLU A 160 12.58 3.87 3.13
C GLU A 160 11.51 2.78 2.98
N THR A 161 11.72 1.59 3.55
CA THR A 161 10.75 0.49 3.51
C THR A 161 9.48 0.84 4.28
N GLN A 162 9.60 1.45 5.46
CA GLN A 162 8.47 1.91 6.26
C GLN A 162 7.72 3.04 5.54
N LYS A 163 8.43 4.01 4.96
CA LYS A 163 7.82 5.09 4.17
C LYS A 163 7.04 4.56 2.98
N LEU A 164 7.58 3.57 2.27
CA LEU A 164 6.89 2.91 1.17
C LEU A 164 5.63 2.18 1.67
N PHE A 165 5.71 1.43 2.76
CA PHE A 165 4.54 0.75 3.33
C PHE A 165 3.41 1.73 3.68
N TYR A 166 3.74 2.82 4.38
CA TYR A 166 2.75 3.85 4.70
C TYR A 166 2.19 4.55 3.47
N SER A 167 3.01 4.76 2.43
CA SER A 167 2.53 5.29 1.16
C SER A 167 1.47 4.37 0.55
N ARG A 168 1.70 3.05 0.58
CA ARG A 168 0.76 2.05 0.04
C ARG A 168 -0.52 1.96 0.86
N SER A 169 -0.44 2.12 2.19
CA SER A 169 -1.60 1.95 3.08
C SER A 169 -2.61 3.09 2.99
N VAL A 170 -2.17 4.31 2.65
CA VAL A 170 -3.01 5.51 2.55
C VAL A 170 -3.67 5.69 1.18
N LEU A 171 -3.21 4.98 0.15
CA LEU A 171 -3.79 5.05 -1.20
C LEU A 171 -5.06 4.21 -1.31
N LYS A 172 -6.14 4.83 -1.79
CA LYS A 172 -7.44 4.21 -2.05
C LYS A 172 -7.85 4.46 -3.51
N GLY A 173 -8.83 3.70 -3.99
CA GLY A 173 -9.40 3.89 -5.33
C GLY A 173 -8.36 3.75 -6.46
N ASP A 174 -8.49 4.60 -7.47
CA ASP A 174 -7.63 4.66 -8.64
C ASP A 174 -6.20 5.10 -8.31
N ALA A 175 -6.01 5.80 -7.18
CA ALA A 175 -4.68 6.15 -6.69
C ALA A 175 -3.86 4.91 -6.29
N LYS A 176 -4.52 3.81 -5.92
CA LYS A 176 -3.86 2.53 -5.63
C LYS A 176 -3.45 1.77 -6.89
N LEU A 177 -4.14 1.99 -8.02
CA LEU A 177 -3.81 1.34 -9.30
C LEU A 177 -2.50 1.84 -9.93
N VAL A 178 -1.95 2.93 -9.38
CA VAL A 178 -0.69 3.53 -9.81
C VAL A 178 0.53 2.74 -9.31
N GLU A 179 0.35 2.00 -8.22
CA GLU A 179 1.41 1.25 -7.54
C GLU A 179 1.77 -0.03 -8.30
N ILE A 180 3.07 -0.30 -8.44
CA ILE A 180 3.61 -1.56 -8.94
C ILE A 180 4.45 -2.22 -7.84
N GLN A 181 4.54 -3.55 -7.88
CA GLN A 181 5.24 -4.35 -6.86
C GLN A 181 6.73 -3.96 -6.70
N GLU A 182 7.37 -3.51 -7.78
CA GLU A 182 8.79 -3.12 -7.82
C GLU A 182 9.07 -1.68 -7.37
N ASP A 183 8.03 -0.91 -6.99
CA ASP A 183 8.21 0.48 -6.60
C ASP A 183 9.03 0.64 -5.30
N THR A 184 9.92 1.63 -5.31
CA THR A 184 10.53 2.21 -4.12
C THR A 184 9.68 3.38 -3.62
N PHE A 185 9.90 3.86 -2.39
CA PHE A 185 9.21 5.05 -1.87
C PHE A 185 9.33 6.24 -2.84
N ASN A 186 10.54 6.50 -3.33
CA ASN A 186 10.82 7.60 -4.24
C ASN A 186 10.14 7.40 -5.61
N SER A 187 10.12 6.18 -6.13
CA SER A 187 9.42 5.85 -7.39
C SER A 187 7.93 6.10 -7.26
N LEU A 188 7.28 5.49 -6.27
CA LEU A 188 5.84 5.62 -6.04
C LEU A 188 5.44 7.08 -5.82
N MET A 189 6.18 7.80 -4.96
CA MET A 189 5.91 9.21 -4.69
C MET A 189 6.04 10.07 -5.94
N LYS A 190 7.05 9.80 -6.79
CA LYS A 190 7.23 10.51 -8.05
C LYS A 190 6.04 10.27 -8.99
N VAL A 191 5.59 9.03 -9.15
CA VAL A 191 4.44 8.73 -10.04
C VAL A 191 3.16 9.40 -9.53
N LEU A 192 2.94 9.43 -8.22
CA LEU A 192 1.80 10.13 -7.63
C LEU A 192 1.88 11.66 -7.89
N ILE A 193 3.05 12.27 -7.71
CA ILE A 193 3.29 13.68 -8.04
C ILE A 193 3.03 13.93 -9.54
N ASP A 194 3.59 13.12 -10.42
CA ASP A 194 3.43 13.29 -11.88
C ASP A 194 1.96 13.19 -12.32
N ARG A 195 1.16 12.35 -11.64
CA ARG A 195 -0.26 12.15 -11.95
C ARG A 195 -1.17 13.21 -11.33
N TYR A 196 -0.97 13.53 -10.05
CA TYR A 196 -1.91 14.33 -9.26
C TYR A 196 -1.45 15.77 -9.01
N GLU A 197 -0.17 16.07 -9.20
CA GLU A 197 0.40 17.43 -9.11
C GLU A 197 0.48 18.12 -10.49
N ASN A 198 -0.44 17.78 -11.39
CA ASN A 198 -0.53 18.44 -12.69
C ASN A 198 -1.23 19.80 -12.54
N LYS A 199 -0.43 20.86 -12.42
CA LYS A 199 -0.90 22.26 -12.33
C LYS A 199 -1.94 22.62 -13.40
N ARG A 200 -1.78 22.16 -14.65
CA ARG A 200 -2.74 22.46 -15.74
C ARG A 200 -4.11 21.83 -15.48
N LEU A 201 -4.12 20.63 -14.91
CA LEU A 201 -5.33 19.90 -14.60
C LEU A 201 -6.03 20.49 -13.38
N ILE A 202 -5.28 20.88 -12.34
CA ILE A 202 -5.81 21.59 -11.18
C ILE A 202 -6.46 22.92 -11.59
N VAL A 203 -5.80 23.69 -12.47
CA VAL A 203 -6.35 24.94 -13.03
C VAL A 203 -7.63 24.68 -13.81
N SER A 204 -7.60 23.70 -14.72
CA SER A 204 -8.78 23.31 -15.50
C SER A 204 -9.96 22.93 -14.60
N ASN A 205 -9.69 22.19 -13.51
CA ASN A 205 -10.71 21.79 -12.54
C ASN A 205 -11.32 23.01 -11.83
N HIS A 206 -10.49 23.95 -11.36
CA HIS A 206 -10.98 25.18 -10.74
C HIS A 206 -11.81 26.05 -11.71
N ILE A 207 -11.40 26.14 -12.98
CA ILE A 207 -12.17 26.86 -14.00
C ILE A 207 -13.50 26.16 -14.26
N LEU A 208 -13.51 24.84 -14.46
CA LEU A 208 -14.73 24.06 -14.66
C LEU A 208 -15.67 24.15 -13.46
N ASN A 209 -15.15 24.13 -12.24
CA ASN A 209 -15.96 24.32 -11.03
C ASN A 209 -16.66 25.68 -10.99
N ILE A 210 -16.06 26.73 -11.59
CA ILE A 210 -16.70 28.05 -11.73
C ILE A 210 -17.71 28.06 -12.88
N LEU A 211 -17.39 27.42 -14.00
CA LEU A 211 -18.24 27.40 -15.19
C LEU A 211 -19.48 26.50 -15.03
N ASN A 212 -19.35 25.43 -14.26
CA ASN A 212 -20.39 24.41 -14.05
C ASN A 212 -21.23 24.67 -12.78
N ILE A 213 -21.18 25.86 -12.19
CA ILE A 213 -22.04 26.20 -11.05
C ILE A 213 -23.50 26.12 -11.51
N GLU A 214 -24.29 25.28 -10.82
CA GLU A 214 -25.70 25.10 -11.12
C GLU A 214 -26.47 26.41 -11.02
N LYS A 215 -27.44 26.58 -11.94
CA LYS A 215 -28.31 27.75 -11.95
C LYS A 215 -29.20 27.72 -10.72
N ILE A 216 -29.15 28.80 -9.93
CA ILE A 216 -30.06 28.97 -8.80
C ILE A 216 -31.46 29.25 -9.34
N HIS A 217 -32.38 28.31 -9.15
CA HIS A 217 -33.76 28.38 -9.68
C HIS A 217 -34.74 29.08 -8.73
N LEU A 218 -34.46 29.06 -7.42
CA LEU A 218 -35.29 29.64 -6.37
C LEU A 218 -34.40 30.38 -5.36
N GLU A 219 -34.94 31.43 -4.74
CA GLU A 219 -34.21 32.21 -3.74
C GLU A 219 -33.91 31.33 -2.51
N SER A 220 -32.63 31.05 -2.31
CA SER A 220 -32.14 30.17 -1.25
C SER A 220 -30.81 30.69 -0.73
N SER A 221 -30.78 31.03 0.56
CA SER A 221 -29.57 31.49 1.22
C SER A 221 -28.47 30.43 1.23
N LYS A 222 -28.83 29.16 1.22
CA LYS A 222 -27.92 28.01 1.12
C LYS A 222 -27.24 27.97 -0.25
N ASP A 223 -28.02 28.15 -1.33
CA ASP A 223 -27.49 28.05 -2.69
C ASP A 223 -26.63 29.26 -3.05
N LEU A 224 -27.00 30.45 -2.55
CA LEU A 224 -26.14 31.64 -2.64
C LEU A 224 -24.84 31.48 -1.85
N ARG A 225 -24.86 30.85 -0.67
CA ARG A 225 -23.64 30.58 0.09
C ARG A 225 -22.74 29.57 -0.63
N ASN A 226 -23.33 28.48 -1.15
CA ASN A 226 -22.59 27.47 -1.92
C ASN A 226 -21.94 28.08 -3.18
N LEU A 227 -22.64 28.98 -3.88
CA LEU A 227 -22.10 29.74 -5.02
C LEU A 227 -20.84 30.52 -4.60
N VAL A 228 -20.97 31.34 -3.55
CA VAL A 228 -19.86 32.17 -3.04
C VAL A 228 -18.70 31.31 -2.55
N ASP A 229 -18.98 30.23 -1.83
CA ASP A 229 -17.96 29.32 -1.31
C ASP A 229 -17.22 28.58 -2.44
N THR A 230 -17.93 28.15 -3.48
CA THR A 230 -17.35 27.45 -4.64
C THR A 230 -16.43 28.37 -5.44
N ILE A 231 -16.88 29.61 -5.71
CA ILE A 231 -16.06 30.63 -6.40
C ILE A 231 -14.83 30.96 -5.54
N ASN A 232 -15.01 31.26 -4.26
CA ASN A 232 -13.90 31.62 -3.37
C ASN A 232 -12.92 30.47 -3.16
N LYS A 233 -13.37 29.21 -3.12
CA LYS A 233 -12.50 28.03 -3.04
C LYS A 233 -11.65 27.93 -4.31
N SER A 234 -12.28 28.04 -5.47
CA SER A 234 -11.60 27.93 -6.77
C SER A 234 -10.60 29.08 -7.00
N LEU A 235 -10.98 30.33 -6.68
CA LEU A 235 -10.07 31.48 -6.75
C LEU A 235 -8.88 31.36 -5.80
N ARG A 236 -9.10 30.86 -4.57
CA ARG A 236 -8.00 30.62 -3.62
C ARG A 236 -7.04 29.55 -4.15
N GLY A 237 -7.55 28.47 -4.74
CA GLY A 237 -6.73 27.43 -5.37
C GLY A 237 -5.89 27.96 -6.52
N LEU A 238 -6.50 28.74 -7.42
CA LEU A 238 -5.78 29.39 -8.53
C LEU A 238 -4.70 30.37 -8.03
N LYS A 239 -4.99 31.16 -7.00
CA LYS A 239 -4.02 32.07 -6.39
C LYS A 239 -2.83 31.34 -5.76
N LEU A 240 -3.07 30.19 -5.12
CA LEU A 240 -2.01 29.35 -4.53
C LEU A 240 -1.04 28.80 -5.61
N LEU A 241 -1.50 28.69 -6.85
CA LEU A 241 -0.71 28.29 -8.01
C LEU A 241 0.02 29.46 -8.70
N GLU A 242 0.05 30.63 -8.05
CA GLU A 242 0.61 31.89 -8.58
C GLU A 242 -0.10 32.39 -9.86
N LEU A 243 -1.27 31.83 -10.18
CA LEU A 243 -2.10 32.28 -11.29
C LEU A 243 -3.11 33.28 -10.73
N GLU A 244 -2.67 34.51 -10.50
CA GLU A 244 -3.61 35.60 -10.25
C GLU A 244 -4.49 35.82 -11.48
N ALA A 245 -5.77 36.16 -11.27
CA ALA A 245 -6.78 36.32 -12.32
C ALA A 245 -6.37 37.27 -13.47
N ASN A 246 -5.34 38.09 -13.26
CA ASN A 246 -4.81 39.05 -14.21
C ASN A 246 -3.61 38.53 -15.05
N GLU A 247 -3.01 37.40 -14.70
CA GLU A 247 -1.82 36.86 -15.41
C GLU A 247 -2.15 35.82 -16.49
N LEU A 248 -3.39 35.33 -16.53
CA LEU A 248 -3.88 34.35 -17.50
C LEU A 248 -3.96 34.89 -18.95
N VAL A 249 -3.76 36.19 -19.15
CA VAL A 249 -3.71 36.83 -20.48
C VAL A 249 -2.35 36.65 -21.16
N HIS A 250 -1.28 36.35 -20.39
CA HIS A 250 0.09 36.35 -20.93
C HIS A 250 0.79 34.99 -20.90
N THR A 251 0.21 33.97 -20.27
CA THR A 251 0.78 32.62 -20.27
C THR A 251 0.44 31.89 -21.56
N LYS A 252 1.39 31.81 -22.50
CA LYS A 252 1.29 30.89 -23.64
C LYS A 252 1.38 29.46 -23.13
N PHE A 253 0.31 28.70 -23.34
CA PHE A 253 0.22 27.26 -23.08
C PHE A 253 0.89 26.41 -24.16
#